data_AF-A0A838WX72-F1
#
_entry.id   AF-A0A838WX72-F1
#
_cell.length_a   1.000
_cell.length_b   1.000
_cell.length_c   1.000
_cell.angle_alpha   90.00
_cell.angle_beta   90.00
_cell.angle_gamma   90.00
#
_symmetry.space_group_name_H-M   'P 1'
#
loop_
_entity.id
_entity.type
_entity.pdbx_description
1 polymer ?
#
loop_
_entity_poly.entity_id
_entity_poly.type
_entity_poly.pdbx_seq_one_letter_code
_entity_poly.pdbx_strand_id
1 'polypeptide(L)'
;MLERTLVFVDTSYLLASFYNSWEIGARAQLEIDLPEVVSTLGAMITHQLHQPIHRQYWYDGIPDSGPHRYQRALRTCDGVHLRTGQLIEWGE
;
A
#
# COMPACT_ATOMS: atom_id res chain seq x y z
N MET A 1 -1.68 -29.64 -4.98
CA MET A 1 -2.30 -28.35 -5.31
C MET A 1 -1.31 -27.28 -4.90
N LEU A 2 -0.99 -26.29 -5.75
CA LEU A 2 0.00 -25.26 -5.38
C LEU A 2 -0.73 -24.15 -4.61
N GLU A 3 -0.58 -24.14 -3.29
CA GLU A 3 -1.15 -23.11 -2.42
C GLU A 3 -0.43 -21.79 -2.66
N ARG A 4 -1.20 -20.70 -2.73
CA ARG A 4 -0.66 -19.36 -2.94
C ARG A 4 -1.41 -18.36 -2.08
N THR A 5 -0.70 -17.32 -1.66
CA THR A 5 -1.26 -16.26 -0.83
C THR A 5 -1.78 -15.10 -1.69
N LEU A 6 -2.96 -14.60 -1.36
CA LEU A 6 -3.46 -13.30 -1.82
C LEU A 6 -3.35 -12.30 -0.68
N VAL A 7 -2.78 -11.14 -0.97
CA VAL A 7 -2.62 -10.06 0.01
C VAL A 7 -3.58 -8.94 -0.33
N PHE A 8 -4.28 -8.41 0.67
CA PHE A 8 -5.20 -7.29 0.54
C PHE A 8 -4.72 -6.18 1.47
N VAL A 9 -4.37 -5.03 0.91
CA VAL A 9 -3.77 -3.91 1.65
C VAL A 9 -4.65 -2.68 1.53
N ASP A 10 -5.04 -2.12 2.68
CA ASP A 10 -5.61 -0.78 2.75
C ASP A 10 -4.47 0.25 2.71
N THR A 11 -4.30 0.87 1.54
CA THR A 11 -3.21 1.82 1.30
C THR A 11 -3.43 3.10 2.09
N SER A 12 -4.67 3.60 2.14
CA SER A 12 -4.98 4.86 2.80
C SER A 12 -4.72 4.74 4.30
N TYR A 13 -5.11 3.61 4.92
CA TYR A 13 -4.81 3.33 6.32
C TYR A 13 -3.29 3.22 6.56
N LEU A 14 -2.56 2.47 5.73
CA LEU A 14 -1.11 2.32 5.85
C LEU A 14 -0.38 3.67 5.77
N LEU A 15 -0.75 4.52 4.81
CA LEU A 15 -0.18 5.86 4.66
C LEU A 15 -0.51 6.73 5.88
N ALA A 16 -1.76 6.72 6.36
CA ALA A 16 -2.17 7.44 7.55
C ALA A 16 -1.38 7.00 8.79
N SER A 17 -1.21 5.68 8.99
CA SER A 17 -0.40 5.12 10.07
C SER A 17 1.06 5.57 10.00
N PHE A 18 1.69 5.54 8.82
CA PHE A 18 3.06 6.03 8.65
C PHE A 18 3.19 7.49 9.09
N TYR A 19 2.30 8.36 8.60
CA TYR A 19 2.36 9.78 8.93
C TYR A 19 1.99 10.10 10.37
N ASN A 20 1.11 9.33 10.99
CA ASN A 20 0.72 9.47 12.39
C ASN A 20 1.75 8.87 13.34
N SER A 21 2.73 8.10 12.85
CA SER A 21 3.79 7.54 13.70
C SER A 21 4.76 8.63 14.17
N TRP A 22 4.83 9.77 13.48
CA TRP A 22 5.76 10.87 13.80
C TRP A 22 5.06 12.02 14.53
N GLU A 23 5.52 12.32 15.75
CA GLU A 23 4.88 13.29 16.64
C GLU A 23 5.18 14.76 16.28
N ILE A 24 6.37 15.11 15.75
CA ILE A 24 6.78 16.52 15.54
C ILE A 24 7.63 16.73 14.27
N GLY A 25 7.33 17.81 13.52
CA GLY A 25 8.27 18.56 12.66
C GLY A 25 8.65 17.96 11.30
N ALA A 26 8.83 16.64 11.20
CA ALA A 26 9.32 16.00 9.97
C ALA A 26 8.22 15.38 9.09
N ARG A 27 6.96 15.32 9.56
CA ARG A 27 5.85 14.63 8.88
C ARG A 27 5.66 15.07 7.42
N ALA A 28 5.77 16.37 7.14
CA ALA A 28 5.62 16.91 5.79
C ALA A 28 6.86 16.70 4.88
N GLN A 29 8.01 16.37 5.48
CA GLN A 29 9.29 16.21 4.80
C GLN A 29 9.66 14.75 4.57
N LEU A 30 8.92 13.81 5.16
CA LEU A 30 9.19 12.38 5.07
C LEU A 30 8.33 11.76 3.96
N GLU A 31 9.00 10.98 3.12
CA GLU A 31 8.35 10.18 2.10
C GLU A 31 8.50 8.70 2.44
N ILE A 32 7.39 7.98 2.33
CA ILE A 32 7.38 6.52 2.44
C ILE A 32 7.86 5.91 1.12
N ASP A 33 8.81 4.98 1.22
CA ASP A 33 9.27 4.16 0.11
C ASP A 33 8.31 2.99 -0.10
N LEU A 34 7.30 3.18 -0.95
CA LEU A 34 6.29 2.15 -1.21
C LEU A 34 6.86 0.89 -1.88
N PRO A 35 7.78 0.96 -2.86
CA PRO A 35 8.47 -0.22 -3.37
C PRO A 35 9.11 -1.06 -2.25
N GLU A 36 9.80 -0.42 -1.32
CA GLU A 36 10.43 -1.15 -0.20
C GLU A 36 9.40 -1.73 0.76
N VAL A 37 8.29 -1.03 1.02
CA VAL A 37 7.18 -1.57 1.82
C VAL A 37 6.58 -2.81 1.15
N VAL A 38 6.33 -2.78 -0.16
CA VAL A 38 5.80 -3.93 -0.93
C VAL A 38 6.74 -5.13 -0.83
N SER A 39 8.05 -4.89 -0.97
CA SER A 39 9.10 -5.92 -0.85
C SER A 39 9.14 -6.52 0.55
N THR A 40 9.22 -5.67 1.57
CA THR A 40 9.27 -6.05 2.98
C THR A 40 8.02 -6.84 3.39
N LEU A 41 6.83 -6.34 3.06
CA LEU A 41 5.57 -7.04 3.33
C LEU A 41 5.55 -8.41 2.62
N GLY A 42 6.04 -8.47 1.38
CA GLY A 42 6.14 -9.70 0.63
C GLY A 42 7.03 -10.74 1.28
N ALA A 43 8.19 -10.32 1.78
CA ALA A 43 9.14 -11.17 2.51
C ALA A 43 8.54 -11.68 3.82
N MET A 44 7.92 -10.81 4.61
CA MET A 44 7.29 -11.16 5.90
C MET A 44 6.19 -12.21 5.72
N ILE A 45 5.29 -12.00 4.77
CA ILE A 45 4.16 -12.91 4.51
C ILE A 45 4.67 -14.27 4.00
N THR A 46 5.61 -14.27 3.06
CA THR A 46 6.17 -15.52 2.51
C THR A 46 6.88 -16.32 3.61
N HIS A 47 7.64 -15.65 4.47
CA HIS A 47 8.30 -16.27 5.61
C HIS A 47 7.30 -16.84 6.62
N GLN A 48 6.23 -16.10 6.93
CA GLN A 48 5.23 -16.53 7.91
C GLN A 48 4.38 -17.71 7.42
N LEU A 49 3.92 -17.66 6.17
CA LEU A 49 2.98 -18.63 5.63
C LEU A 49 3.64 -19.80 4.90
N HIS A 50 4.95 -19.72 4.65
CA HIS A 50 5.70 -20.72 3.88
C HIS A 50 5.09 -21.00 2.50
N GLN A 51 4.43 -19.99 1.92
CA GLN A 51 3.72 -20.04 0.65
C GLN A 51 4.11 -18.83 -0.20
N PRO A 52 4.21 -18.98 -1.53
CA PRO A 52 4.48 -17.86 -2.40
C PRO A 52 3.25 -16.93 -2.49
N ILE A 53 3.52 -15.63 -2.58
CA ILE A 53 2.50 -14.64 -2.92
C ILE A 53 2.16 -14.76 -4.40
N HIS A 54 0.88 -14.87 -4.71
CA HIS A 54 0.40 -14.78 -6.08
C HIS A 54 0.26 -13.33 -6.54
N ARG A 55 -0.33 -12.49 -5.68
CA ARG A 55 -0.64 -11.08 -5.97
C ARG A 55 -0.91 -10.29 -4.70
N GLN A 56 -0.53 -9.02 -4.71
CA GLN A 56 -0.95 -8.04 -3.71
C GLN A 56 -1.97 -7.08 -4.31
N TYR A 57 -3.13 -6.95 -3.68
CA TYR A 57 -4.18 -6.01 -4.05
C TYR A 57 -4.15 -4.82 -3.09
N TRP A 58 -3.79 -3.65 -3.61
CA TRP A 58 -3.65 -2.42 -2.85
C TRP A 58 -4.84 -1.51 -3.15
N TYR A 59 -5.58 -1.11 -2.12
CA TYR A 59 -6.81 -0.32 -2.26
C TYR A 59 -6.54 1.11 -1.84
N ASP A 60 -6.91 2.07 -2.69
CA ASP A 60 -6.77 3.50 -2.40
C ASP A 60 -7.83 4.33 -3.12
N GLY A 61 -8.16 5.50 -2.58
CA GLY A 61 -9.05 6.47 -3.23
C GLY A 61 -8.28 7.35 -4.20
N ILE A 62 -8.73 7.44 -5.46
CA ILE A 62 -8.19 8.45 -6.39
C ILE A 62 -8.99 9.74 -6.26
N PRO A 63 -8.35 10.89 -5.99
CA PRO A 63 -9.03 12.18 -6.01
C PRO A 63 -9.33 12.62 -7.44
N ASP A 64 -10.27 13.55 -7.60
CA ASP A 64 -10.65 14.08 -8.92
C ASP A 64 -9.50 14.76 -9.67
N SER A 65 -8.46 15.19 -8.96
CA SER A 65 -7.22 15.74 -9.53
C SER A 65 -6.32 14.69 -10.20
N GLY A 66 -6.69 13.41 -10.13
CA GLY A 66 -5.96 12.29 -10.70
C GLY A 66 -4.98 11.64 -9.72
N PRO A 67 -4.18 10.64 -10.18
CA PRO A 67 -3.44 9.79 -9.28
C PRO A 67 -2.26 10.49 -8.61
N HIS A 68 -2.20 10.39 -7.28
CA HIS A 68 -1.09 10.91 -6.48
C HIS A 68 0.22 10.12 -6.69
N ARG A 69 1.33 10.66 -6.15
CA ARG A 69 2.66 10.02 -6.27
C ARG A 69 2.68 8.57 -5.75
N TYR A 70 1.95 8.30 -4.67
CA TYR A 70 1.90 6.97 -4.03
C TYR A 70 1.22 5.92 -4.91
N GLN A 71 0.12 6.28 -5.53
CA GLN A 71 -0.60 5.43 -6.48
C GLN A 71 0.27 5.13 -7.72
N ARG A 72 1.02 6.13 -8.18
CA ARG A 72 2.00 5.94 -9.27
C ARG A 72 3.12 4.98 -8.88
N ALA A 73 3.67 5.11 -7.67
CA ALA A 73 4.71 4.21 -7.16
C ALA A 73 4.21 2.78 -6.98
N LEU A 74 3.00 2.57 -6.45
CA LEU A 74 2.42 1.24 -6.30
C LEU A 74 2.16 0.56 -7.65
N ARG A 75 1.71 1.33 -8.65
CA ARG A 75 1.43 0.80 -9.99
C ARG A 75 2.68 0.24 -10.68
N THR A 76 3.88 0.72 -10.31
CA THR A 76 5.15 0.23 -10.89
C THR A 76 5.74 -0.95 -10.13
N CYS A 77 5.14 -1.38 -9.01
CA CYS A 77 5.64 -2.51 -8.23
C CYS A 77 5.19 -3.85 -8.82
N ASP A 78 6.13 -4.77 -9.02
CA ASP A 78 5.83 -6.10 -9.54
C ASP A 78 4.91 -6.87 -8.60
N GLY A 79 3.92 -7.56 -9.17
CA GLY A 79 2.94 -8.34 -8.40
C GLY A 79 1.90 -7.51 -7.64
N VAL A 80 1.95 -6.17 -7.75
CA VAL A 80 0.95 -5.25 -7.18
C VAL A 80 -0.14 -4.94 -8.19
N HIS A 81 -1.39 -5.03 -7.73
CA HIS A 81 -2.56 -4.49 -8.41
C HIS A 81 -3.16 -3.38 -7.55
N LEU A 82 -2.97 -2.14 -7.99
CA LEU A 82 -3.68 -0.99 -7.43
C LEU A 82 -5.16 -1.05 -7.86
N ARG A 83 -6.04 -1.07 -6.87
CA ARG A 83 -7.50 -1.05 -7.02
C ARG A 83 -8.01 0.26 -6.48
N THR A 84 -8.54 1.08 -7.38
CA THR A 84 -8.86 2.47 -7.10
C THR A 84 -10.35 2.57 -6.81
N GLY A 85 -10.69 3.11 -5.64
CA GLY A 85 -12.05 3.55 -5.33
C GLY A 85 -12.24 5.02 -5.69
N GLN A 86 -13.50 5.45 -5.68
CA GLN A 86 -13.79 6.87 -5.56
C GLN A 86 -13.34 7.32 -4.17
N LEU A 87 -12.59 8.42 -4.08
CA LEU A 87 -12.34 9.06 -2.80
C LEU A 87 -13.70 9.58 -2.31
N ILE A 88 -14.35 8.83 -1.44
CA ILE A 88 -15.51 9.33 -0.70
C ILE A 88 -14.96 10.22 0.41
N GLU A 89 -15.47 11.45 0.51
CA GLU A 89 -15.27 12.27 1.70
C GLU A 89 -15.80 11.45 2.89
N TRP A 90 -14.89 10.86 3.67
CA TRP A 90 -15.31 10.15 4.87
C TRP A 90 -15.64 11.16 5.95
N GLY A 91 -16.95 11.30 6.22
CA GLY A 91 -17.57 11.57 7.53
C GLY A 91 -17.29 12.93 8.19
N GLU A 92 -18.35 13.66 8.52
CA GLU A 92 -18.30 14.64 9.62
C GLU A 92 -17.70 14.05 10.91
#